data_AF-A0A182EUS9-F1
#
_entry.id   AF-A0A182EUS9-F1
#
_cell.length_a   1.000
_cell.length_b   1.000
_cell.length_c   1.000
_cell.angle_alpha   90.00
_cell.angle_beta   90.00
_cell.angle_gamma   90.00
#
_symmetry.space_group_name_H-M   'P 1'
#
loop_
_entity.id
_entity.type
_entity.pdbx_description
1 polymer ?
#
loop_
_entity_poly.entity_id
_entity_poly.type
_entity_poly.pdbx_seq_one_letter_code
_entity_poly.pdbx_strand_id
1 'polypeptide(L)'
;RVPKPIKRFSIGNDCCLAMEFLDMRGPSDSEKLGTNIARLHLHNKSLMEASKKVQSTIGDIDKQPKPIEKFGFHILTYSGYCPLINDWSDNWVEFYSQNRLKKVIDIIVEVSISDQIDSFP
;
A
#
# COMPACT_ATOMS: atom_id res chain seq x y z
N ARG A 1 3.48 2.50 15.47
CA ARG A 1 2.88 1.17 15.77
C ARG A 1 1.63 1.03 14.93
N VAL A 2 1.27 -0.18 14.51
CA VAL A 2 0.00 -0.47 13.82
C VAL A 2 -0.82 -1.48 14.64
N PRO A 3 -2.17 -1.46 14.57
CA PRO A 3 -3.02 -2.47 15.18
C PRO A 3 -2.69 -3.86 14.61
N LYS A 4 -2.55 -4.87 15.46
CA LYS A 4 -2.39 -6.25 15.00
C LYS A 4 -3.72 -6.78 14.43
N PRO A 5 -3.76 -7.28 13.18
CA PRO A 5 -4.96 -7.94 12.66
C PRO A 5 -5.27 -9.19 13.48
N ILE A 6 -6.55 -9.42 13.78
CA ILE A 6 -7.02 -10.62 14.50
C ILE A 6 -7.74 -11.55 13.53
N LYS A 7 -8.80 -11.04 12.85
CA LYS A 7 -9.64 -11.87 11.98
C LYS A 7 -10.48 -11.02 11.03
N ARG A 8 -10.73 -11.56 9.82
CA ARG A 8 -11.81 -11.13 8.92
C ARG A 8 -13.03 -12.03 9.07
N PHE A 9 -14.23 -11.47 9.08
CA PHE A 9 -15.49 -12.21 9.19
C PHE A 9 -16.63 -11.41 8.59
N SER A 10 -17.79 -12.04 8.42
CA SER A 10 -19.00 -11.41 7.89
C SER A 10 -20.12 -11.49 8.91
N ILE A 11 -20.93 -10.43 8.98
CA ILE A 11 -22.17 -10.38 9.77
C ILE A 11 -23.28 -9.95 8.82
N GLY A 12 -24.22 -10.85 8.54
CA GLY A 12 -25.24 -10.60 7.50
C GLY A 12 -24.58 -10.31 6.15
N ASN A 13 -24.84 -9.13 5.59
CA ASN A 13 -24.27 -8.67 4.32
C ASN A 13 -22.98 -7.84 4.49
N ASP A 14 -22.54 -7.59 5.72
CA ASP A 14 -21.38 -6.74 6.00
C ASP A 14 -20.09 -7.56 6.12
N CYS A 15 -18.98 -6.96 5.66
CA CYS A 15 -17.63 -7.49 5.86
C CYS A 15 -16.92 -6.72 6.98
N CYS A 16 -16.40 -7.46 7.96
CA CYS A 16 -15.79 -6.90 9.16
C CYS A 16 -14.32 -7.33 9.29
N LEU A 17 -13.50 -6.44 9.85
CA LEU A 17 -12.11 -6.70 10.22
C LEU A 17 -11.93 -6.41 11.71
N ALA A 18 -11.63 -7.43 12.51
CA ALA A 18 -11.22 -7.27 13.89
C ALA A 18 -9.70 -7.11 13.98
N MET A 19 -9.26 -6.14 14.77
CA MET A 19 -7.86 -5.85 15.06
C MET A 19 -7.69 -5.44 16.52
N GLU A 20 -6.45 -5.46 17.00
CA GLU A 20 -6.08 -4.97 18.32
C GLU A 20 -6.58 -3.53 18.54
N PHE A 21 -7.18 -3.26 19.70
CA PHE A 21 -7.52 -1.90 20.10
C PHE A 21 -6.25 -1.14 20.52
N LEU A 22 -6.04 0.04 19.94
CA LEU A 22 -4.96 0.94 20.32
C LEU A 22 -5.52 2.12 21.12
N ASP A 23 -5.04 2.30 22.34
CA ASP A 23 -5.28 3.52 23.09
C ASP A 23 -4.42 4.66 22.53
N MET A 24 -5.06 5.62 21.85
CA MET A 24 -4.40 6.74 21.16
C MET A 24 -4.39 8.04 21.99
N ARG A 25 -4.69 7.97 23.30
CA ARG A 25 -4.71 9.16 24.18
C ARG A 25 -3.34 9.62 24.66
N GLY A 26 -2.27 8.91 24.28
CA GLY A 26 -0.90 9.26 24.65
C GLY A 26 -0.40 10.53 23.95
N PRO A 27 0.73 11.11 24.44
CA PRO A 27 1.36 12.26 23.79
C PRO A 27 1.86 11.87 22.40
N SER A 28 1.90 12.86 21.49
CA SER A 28 2.50 12.67 20.17
C SER A 28 4.03 12.61 20.26
N ASP A 29 4.63 11.76 19.41
CA ASP A 29 6.08 11.62 19.28
C ASP A 29 6.43 11.66 17.78
N SER A 30 6.46 12.88 17.25
CA SER A 30 6.67 13.14 15.81
C SER A 30 8.08 12.75 15.36
N GLU A 31 9.10 12.90 16.21
CA GLU A 31 10.48 12.50 15.91
C GLU A 31 10.57 10.99 15.68
N LYS A 32 10.03 10.20 16.61
CA LYS A 32 9.98 8.74 16.48
C LYS A 32 9.12 8.31 15.31
N LEU A 33 8.00 9.00 15.06
CA LEU A 33 7.15 8.73 13.90
C LEU A 33 7.94 8.92 12.59
N GLY A 34 8.57 10.07 12.41
CA GLY A 34 9.37 10.37 11.22
C GLY A 34 10.50 9.36 11.02
N THR A 35 11.20 9.02 12.11
CA THR A 35 12.26 8.01 12.09
C THR A 35 11.75 6.64 11.64
N ASN A 36 10.59 6.22 12.15
CA ASN A 36 10.00 4.92 11.79
C ASN A 36 9.48 4.89 10.35
N ILE A 37 8.88 5.98 9.87
CA ILE A 37 8.43 6.10 8.46
C ILE A 37 9.63 6.05 7.52
N ALA A 38 10.72 6.77 7.83
CA ALA A 38 11.94 6.72 7.03
C ALA A 38 12.53 5.30 6.95
N ARG A 39 12.59 4.59 8.09
CA ARG A 39 13.01 3.18 8.12
C ARG A 39 12.11 2.28 7.28
N LEU A 40 10.79 2.49 7.33
CA LEU A 40 9.83 1.73 6.52
C LEU A 40 10.09 1.93 5.02
N HIS A 41 10.28 3.17 4.57
CA HIS A 41 10.57 3.48 3.16
C HIS A 41 11.91 2.90 2.69
N LEU A 42 12.93 2.84 3.56
CA LEU A 42 14.25 2.34 3.21
C LEU A 42 14.39 0.81 3.30
N HIS A 43 13.43 0.11 3.92
CA HIS A 43 13.53 -1.32 4.20
C HIS A 43 13.85 -2.17 2.96
N ASN A 44 13.09 -2.00 1.87
CA ASN A 44 13.31 -2.76 0.64
C ASN A 44 14.66 -2.44 -0.02
N LYS A 45 15.09 -1.17 0.03
CA LYS A 45 16.43 -0.76 -0.44
C LYS A 45 17.53 -1.46 0.36
N SER A 46 17.38 -1.56 1.68
CA SER A 46 18.33 -2.29 2.52
C SER A 46 18.39 -3.80 2.18
N LEU A 47 17.25 -4.42 1.86
CA LEU A 47 17.22 -5.81 1.39
C LEU A 47 17.94 -5.97 0.03
N MET A 48 17.72 -5.04 -0.90
CA MET A 48 18.44 -5.00 -2.19
C MET A 48 19.95 -4.91 -1.97
N GLU A 49 20.42 -4.00 -1.13
CA GLU A 49 21.84 -3.82 -0.82
C GLU A 49 22.45 -5.04 -0.12
N ALA A 50 21.72 -5.66 0.81
CA ALA A 50 22.14 -6.88 1.48
C ALA A 50 22.27 -8.05 0.49
N SER A 51 21.29 -8.23 -0.40
CA SER A 51 21.30 -9.31 -1.40
C SER A 51 22.51 -9.22 -2.34
N LYS A 52 22.89 -8.00 -2.77
CA LYS A 52 24.08 -7.76 -3.61
C LYS A 52 25.39 -8.16 -2.91
N LYS A 53 25.47 -7.99 -1.58
CA LYS A 53 26.65 -8.38 -0.80
C LYS A 53 26.73 -9.90 -0.62
N VAL A 54 25.59 -10.56 -0.43
CA VAL A 54 25.52 -12.01 -0.18
C VAL A 54 25.74 -12.83 -1.45
N GLN A 55 25.42 -12.32 -2.65
CA GLN A 55 25.76 -12.98 -3.92
C GLN A 55 27.26 -13.34 -4.04
N SER A 56 28.14 -12.66 -3.29
CA SER A 56 29.59 -12.91 -3.24
C SER A 56 30.02 -13.95 -2.19
N THR A 57 29.10 -14.57 -1.43
CA THR A 57 29.42 -15.52 -0.34
C THR A 57 28.53 -16.77 -0.44
N ILE A 58 29.13 -17.96 -0.52
CA ILE A 58 28.39 -19.24 -0.53
C ILE A 58 28.01 -19.58 0.92
N GLY A 59 26.75 -19.38 1.29
CA GLY A 59 26.22 -19.71 2.61
C GLY A 59 24.74 -19.34 2.76
N ASP A 60 24.00 -20.22 3.44
CA ASP A 60 22.54 -20.28 3.64
C ASP A 60 21.82 -18.91 3.79
N ILE A 61 20.98 -18.55 2.80
CA ILE A 61 20.32 -17.22 2.66
C ILE A 61 18.83 -17.29 3.06
N ASP A 62 18.32 -18.42 3.57
CA ASP A 62 16.88 -18.72 3.56
C ASP A 62 15.99 -17.96 4.56
N LYS A 63 16.52 -16.96 5.29
CA LYS A 63 15.76 -16.26 6.35
C LYS A 63 15.33 -14.83 6.03
N GLN A 64 15.81 -14.22 4.95
CA GLN A 64 15.43 -12.84 4.62
C GLN A 64 14.38 -12.78 3.50
N PRO A 65 13.37 -11.90 3.59
CA PRO A 65 12.42 -11.70 2.51
C PRO A 65 13.14 -11.22 1.25
N LYS A 66 12.75 -11.77 0.11
CA LYS A 66 13.31 -11.38 -1.20
C LYS A 66 13.00 -9.91 -1.46
N PRO A 67 13.98 -9.11 -1.91
CA PRO A 67 13.72 -7.73 -2.22
C PRO A 67 12.88 -7.61 -3.51
N ILE A 68 12.17 -6.49 -3.64
CA ILE A 68 11.29 -6.19 -4.78
C ILE A 68 11.89 -5.06 -5.62
N GLU A 69 12.07 -5.29 -6.91
CA GLU A 69 12.69 -4.32 -7.83
C GLU A 69 11.69 -3.41 -8.53
N LYS A 70 10.42 -3.82 -8.57
CA LYS A 70 9.35 -3.16 -9.35
C LYS A 70 8.44 -2.31 -8.46
N PHE A 71 7.76 -1.34 -9.06
CA PHE A 71 6.69 -0.59 -8.42
C PHE A 71 5.38 -1.36 -8.54
N GLY A 72 4.70 -1.58 -7.41
CA GLY A 72 3.46 -2.35 -7.37
C GLY A 72 3.26 -3.03 -6.03
N PHE A 73 2.31 -3.96 -6.00
CA PHE A 73 2.00 -4.78 -4.85
C PHE A 73 1.31 -6.07 -5.28
N HIS A 74 1.45 -7.13 -4.46
CA HIS A 74 0.96 -8.46 -4.81
C HIS A 74 -0.57 -8.58 -4.93
N ILE A 75 -1.30 -7.65 -4.32
CA ILE A 75 -2.77 -7.65 -4.30
C ILE A 75 -3.30 -6.26 -4.62
N LEU A 76 -4.53 -6.22 -5.13
CA LEU A 76 -5.32 -5.00 -5.21
C LEU A 76 -5.47 -4.42 -3.79
N THR A 77 -5.19 -3.14 -3.65
CA THR A 77 -5.45 -2.39 -2.42
C THR A 77 -6.44 -1.27 -2.70
N TYR A 78 -6.83 -0.53 -1.67
CA TYR A 78 -7.86 0.50 -1.78
C TYR A 78 -7.39 1.79 -1.10
N SER A 79 -7.82 2.92 -1.67
CA SER A 79 -7.76 4.24 -1.05
C SER A 79 -9.19 4.75 -0.88
N GLY A 80 -9.75 4.60 0.32
CA GLY A 80 -11.20 4.73 0.52
C GLY A 80 -11.94 3.70 -0.34
N TYR A 81 -12.88 4.15 -1.17
CA TYR A 81 -13.62 3.29 -2.11
C TYR A 81 -12.92 3.10 -3.46
N CYS A 82 -11.79 3.77 -3.70
CA CYS A 82 -11.08 3.70 -4.98
C CYS A 82 -10.13 2.49 -5.01
N PRO A 83 -10.32 1.52 -5.94
CA PRO A 83 -9.39 0.41 -6.11
C PRO A 83 -8.06 0.86 -6.74
N LEU A 84 -6.96 0.61 -6.04
CA LEU A 84 -5.60 0.90 -6.49
C LEU A 84 -5.04 -0.30 -7.28
N ILE A 85 -4.96 -0.18 -8.62
CA ILE A 85 -4.28 -1.18 -9.44
C ILE A 85 -2.79 -1.18 -9.06
N ASN A 86 -2.28 -2.36 -8.75
CA ASN A 86 -0.95 -2.57 -8.20
C ASN A 86 -0.09 -3.49 -9.06
N ASP A 87 -0.48 -3.66 -10.33
CA ASP A 87 0.29 -4.44 -11.28
C ASP A 87 1.72 -3.91 -11.36
N TRP A 88 2.66 -4.85 -11.39
CA TRP A 88 4.08 -4.55 -11.32
C TRP A 88 4.56 -3.79 -12.55
N SER A 89 5.30 -2.71 -12.34
CA SER A 89 5.94 -1.92 -13.38
C SER A 89 7.38 -1.57 -13.01
N ASP A 90 8.25 -1.57 -14.00
CA ASP A 90 9.65 -1.16 -13.85
C ASP A 90 9.81 0.38 -13.93
N ASN A 91 8.77 1.11 -14.35
CA ASN A 91 8.80 2.55 -14.57
C ASN A 91 7.83 3.27 -13.62
N TRP A 92 8.39 4.05 -12.69
CA TRP A 92 7.60 4.82 -11.72
C TRP A 92 6.64 5.82 -12.38
N VAL A 93 7.09 6.54 -13.41
CA VAL A 93 6.30 7.58 -14.07
C VAL A 93 5.09 6.97 -14.75
N GLU A 94 5.28 5.86 -15.44
CA GLU A 94 4.20 5.10 -16.07
C GLU A 94 3.24 4.54 -15.01
N PHE A 95 3.76 3.84 -14.00
CA PHE A 95 2.97 3.30 -12.90
C PHE A 95 2.10 4.36 -12.24
N TYR A 96 2.68 5.49 -11.88
CA TYR A 96 1.99 6.54 -11.16
C TYR A 96 0.96 7.26 -12.04
N SER A 97 1.32 7.61 -13.28
CA SER A 97 0.40 8.29 -14.19
C SER A 97 -0.81 7.43 -14.54
N GLN A 98 -0.61 6.15 -14.85
CA GLN A 98 -1.69 5.25 -15.28
C GLN A 98 -2.50 4.72 -14.08
N ASN A 99 -1.82 4.26 -13.02
CA ASN A 99 -2.49 3.53 -11.94
C ASN A 99 -2.86 4.39 -10.73
N ARG A 100 -2.50 5.69 -10.71
CA ARG A 100 -2.88 6.63 -9.65
C ARG A 100 -3.61 7.84 -10.22
N LEU A 101 -2.95 8.65 -11.04
CA LEU A 101 -3.53 9.92 -11.51
C LEU A 101 -4.70 9.70 -12.47
N LYS A 102 -4.50 8.93 -13.54
CA LYS A 102 -5.54 8.63 -14.52
C LYS A 102 -6.79 8.05 -13.86
N LYS A 103 -6.63 7.13 -12.90
CA LYS A 103 -7.76 6.56 -12.16
C LYS A 103 -8.62 7.60 -11.44
N VAL A 104 -7.99 8.55 -10.75
CA VAL A 104 -8.72 9.60 -10.04
C VAL A 104 -9.45 10.50 -11.05
N ILE A 105 -8.81 10.81 -12.17
CA ILE A 105 -9.42 11.59 -13.25
C ILE A 105 -10.62 10.84 -13.85
N ASP A 106 -10.47 9.57 -14.19
CA ASP A 106 -11.53 8.75 -14.78
C ASP A 106 -12.75 8.66 -13.85
N ILE A 107 -12.53 8.45 -12.54
CA ILE A 107 -13.62 8.45 -11.53
C ILE A 107 -14.34 9.79 -11.49
N ILE A 108 -13.60 10.91 -11.48
CA ILE A 108 -14.21 12.26 -11.46
C ILE A 108 -15.03 12.50 -12.72
N VAL A 109 -14.53 12.08 -13.88
CA VAL A 109 -15.23 12.21 -15.16
C VAL A 109 -16.51 11.38 -15.17
N GLU A 110 -16.46 10.13 -14.72
CA GLU A 110 -17.63 9.25 -14.64
C GLU A 110 -18.72 9.82 -13.72
N VAL A 111 -18.35 10.28 -12.51
CA VAL A 111 -19.29 10.92 -11.57
C VAL A 111 -19.88 12.20 -12.16
N SER A 112 -19.06 13.03 -12.82
CA SER A 112 -19.56 14.26 -13.45
C SER A 112 -20.57 13.97 -14.55
N ILE A 113 -20.37 12.88 -15.31
CA ILE A 113 -21.29 12.45 -16.36
C ILE A 113 -22.59 11.89 -15.76
N SER A 114 -22.53 11.11 -14.68
CA SER A 114 -23.74 10.59 -14.02
C SER A 114 -24.59 11.72 -13.45
N ASP A 115 -23.96 12.69 -12.78
CA ASP A 115 -24.66 13.86 -12.24
C ASP A 115 -25.33 14.69 -13.35
N GLN A 116 -24.74 14.75 -14.54
CA GLN A 116 -25.34 15.41 -15.70
C GLN A 116 -26.54 14.62 -16.25
N ILE A 117 -26.47 13.29 -16.33
CA ILE A 117 -27.58 12.45 -16.83
C ILE A 117 -28.77 12.51 -15.88
N ASP A 118 -28.55 12.42 -14.56
CA ASP A 118 -29.60 12.46 -13.54
C ASP A 118 -30.24 13.87 -13.38
N SER A 119 -29.65 14.89 -14.02
CA SER A 119 -30.17 16.26 -14.04
C SER A 119 -31.15 16.55 -15.19
N PHE A 120 -31.33 15.62 -16.13
CA PHE A 120 -32.36 15.72 -17.18
C PHE A 120 -33.62 14.93 -16.76
N PRO A 121 -34.83 15.53 -16.85
CA PRO A 121 -36.08 14.88 -16.44
C PRO A 121 -36.50 13.73 -17.36
#